data_AF-A0A482VIM3-F1
#
_entry.id   AF-A0A482VIM3-F1
#
_cell.length_a   1.000
_cell.length_b   1.000
_cell.length_c   1.000
_cell.angle_alpha   90.00
_cell.angle_beta   90.00
_cell.angle_gamma   90.00
#
_symmetry.space_group_name_H-M   'P 1'
#
loop_
_entity.id
_entity.type
_entity.pdbx_description
1 polymer ?
#
loop_
_entity_poly.entity_id
_entity_poly.type
_entity_poly.pdbx_seq_one_letter_code
_entity_poly.pdbx_strand_id
1 'polypeptide(L)'
;MGYPASNIEGVYRNHIDDVVKLLDSKHNDHYFIYNLCSERNYDKSKFHNRVQSFPFDDHNPPKMELIRPFCENVHEWLSKHPENVAVVHCKAGKGRTGTMICCYLLHSGVFRTADEALGHYGQARTQDRKGVTIPSQVRYIRYYETLLRERLEYAPVSVYIKEVALRPAPSFAGGQGCVCFSISQQTLHRQGDQHTQKCAKLYKSGVYEVRKGAASLVIGLDLCLVLNGDVKVEFYTKSKIGRKERVFQFWFNTFFVANRPDGANGFIEQNGSGPDQTYVLTLRKDELDIVNKKDKQNKVFSADFQ
;
A
#
# COMPACT_ATOMS: atom_id res chain seq x y z
N MET A 1 11.71 5.38 12.83
CA MET A 1 11.23 6.16 14.01
C MET A 1 9.84 6.77 13.75
N GLY A 2 9.22 7.40 14.76
CA GLY A 2 8.06 8.27 14.57
C GLY A 2 8.47 9.66 14.05
N TYR A 3 7.50 10.49 13.65
CA TYR A 3 7.77 11.82 13.08
C TYR A 3 8.50 12.74 14.09
N PRO A 4 9.63 13.35 13.72
CA PRO A 4 10.30 14.37 14.53
C PRO A 4 9.52 15.67 14.43
N ALA A 5 8.75 15.98 15.46
CA ALA A 5 7.83 17.10 15.49
C ALA A 5 8.47 18.35 16.09
N SER A 6 8.10 19.51 15.55
CA SER A 6 8.35 20.82 16.15
C SER A 6 7.08 21.34 16.86
N ASN A 7 7.24 22.39 17.66
CA ASN A 7 6.15 23.14 18.30
C ASN A 7 5.26 22.23 19.18
N ILE A 8 3.97 22.56 19.28
CA ILE A 8 2.99 21.87 20.13
C ILE A 8 2.85 20.38 19.76
N GLU A 9 3.07 20.01 18.51
CA GLU A 9 3.04 18.61 18.10
C GLU A 9 4.21 17.79 18.70
N GLY A 10 5.32 18.47 19.04
CA GLY A 10 6.44 17.89 19.78
C GLY A 10 6.12 17.55 21.23
N VAL A 11 5.00 18.02 21.80
CA VAL A 11 4.60 17.69 23.19
C VAL A 11 4.06 16.25 23.30
N TYR A 12 3.42 15.74 22.25
CA TYR A 12 2.84 14.39 22.23
C TYR A 12 3.51 13.45 21.21
N ARG A 13 4.60 13.90 20.58
CA ARG A 13 5.45 13.12 19.67
C ARG A 13 6.91 13.31 20.05
N ASN A 14 7.81 12.72 19.26
CA ASN A 14 9.24 12.93 19.45
C ASN A 14 9.58 14.39 19.10
N HIS A 15 10.01 15.17 20.08
CA HIS A 15 10.49 16.53 19.84
C HIS A 15 11.74 16.49 18.95
N ILE A 16 11.78 17.32 17.91
CA ILE A 16 12.84 17.27 16.88
C ILE A 16 14.23 17.47 17.48
N ASP A 17 14.38 18.37 18.45
CA ASP A 17 15.68 18.67 19.06
C ASP A 17 16.21 17.50 19.90
N ASP A 18 15.34 16.70 20.51
CA ASP A 18 15.74 15.48 21.22
C ASP A 18 16.18 14.40 20.24
N VAL A 19 15.52 14.30 19.08
CA VAL A 19 15.92 13.38 18.01
C VAL A 19 17.29 13.76 17.45
N VAL A 20 17.52 15.06 17.18
CA VAL A 20 18.83 15.58 16.74
C VAL A 20 19.89 15.24 17.77
N LYS A 21 19.68 15.60 19.04
CA LYS A 21 20.62 15.32 20.13
C LYS A 21 20.94 13.83 20.25
N LEU A 22 19.93 12.96 20.14
CA LEU A 22 20.14 11.51 20.18
C LEU A 22 21.00 11.05 19.01
N LEU A 23 20.65 11.43 17.78
CA LEU A 23 21.35 10.98 16.57
C LEU A 23 22.78 11.52 16.51
N ASP A 24 22.99 12.80 16.84
CA ASP A 24 24.32 13.40 16.89
C ASP A 24 25.16 12.74 18.00
N SER A 25 24.59 12.42 19.16
CA SER A 25 25.35 11.76 20.24
C SER A 25 25.74 10.30 19.95
N LYS A 26 24.97 9.59 19.11
CA LYS A 26 25.15 8.14 18.85
C LYS A 26 25.79 7.83 17.51
N HIS A 27 25.53 8.67 16.51
CA HIS A 27 25.85 8.43 15.11
C HIS A 27 26.30 9.74 14.44
N ASN A 28 27.07 10.58 15.14
CA ASN A 28 27.53 11.86 14.58
C ASN A 28 28.10 11.69 13.18
N ASP A 29 27.61 12.47 12.22
CA ASP A 29 27.98 12.40 10.79
C ASP A 29 27.74 11.07 10.06
N HIS A 30 27.19 10.07 10.75
CA HIS A 30 26.92 8.73 10.26
C HIS A 30 25.42 8.39 10.19
N TYR A 31 24.52 9.37 10.22
CA TYR A 31 23.10 9.11 9.95
C TYR A 31 22.54 9.87 8.75
N PHE A 32 21.59 9.24 8.06
CA PHE A 32 20.80 9.86 7.00
C PHE A 32 19.31 9.55 7.20
N ILE A 33 18.45 10.56 7.05
CA ILE A 33 17.03 10.46 7.35
C ILE A 33 16.20 10.32 6.08
N TYR A 34 15.24 9.39 6.12
CA TYR A 34 14.30 9.13 5.03
C TYR A 34 12.88 9.46 5.48
N ASN A 35 12.33 10.56 4.97
CA ASN A 35 10.97 11.03 5.27
C ASN A 35 9.96 10.43 4.28
N LEU A 36 9.03 9.62 4.79
CA LEU A 36 7.97 8.99 3.99
C LEU A 36 6.63 9.75 4.04
N CYS A 37 6.55 10.88 4.75
CA CYS A 37 5.32 11.66 4.86
C CYS A 37 5.05 12.48 3.60
N SER A 38 3.89 12.28 2.95
CA SER A 38 3.39 13.21 1.93
C SER A 38 2.80 14.47 2.54
N GLU A 39 2.34 14.37 3.79
CA GLU A 39 1.57 15.42 4.45
C GLU A 39 2.40 16.32 5.37
N ARG A 40 3.69 16.02 5.59
CA ARG A 40 4.52 16.68 6.60
C ARG A 40 5.98 16.79 6.19
N ASN A 41 6.56 17.96 6.47
CA ASN A 41 7.97 18.27 6.36
C ASN A 41 8.43 19.09 7.57
N TYR A 42 9.74 19.13 7.76
CA TYR A 42 10.42 19.91 8.78
C TYR A 42 11.70 20.52 8.19
N ASP A 43 12.29 21.48 8.90
CA ASP A 43 13.56 22.07 8.51
C ASP A 43 14.67 21.01 8.50
N LYS A 44 15.18 20.71 7.31
CA LYS A 44 16.21 19.70 7.08
C LYS A 44 17.58 20.12 7.60
N SER A 45 17.81 21.43 7.78
CA SER A 45 19.08 21.96 8.28
C SER A 45 19.38 21.47 9.71
N LYS A 46 18.34 21.19 10.50
CA LYS A 46 18.45 20.57 11.84
C LYS A 46 19.14 19.21 11.84
N PHE A 47 19.14 18.51 10.71
CA PHE A 47 19.77 17.21 10.52
C PHE A 47 20.94 17.30 9.53
N HIS A 48 21.64 18.44 9.51
CA HIS A 48 22.82 18.68 8.66
C HIS A 48 22.53 18.47 7.17
N ASN A 49 21.28 18.74 6.75
CA ASN A 49 20.76 18.49 5.39
C ASN A 49 20.83 17.02 4.92
N ARG A 50 21.07 16.05 5.81
CA ARG A 50 21.07 14.60 5.52
C ARG A 50 19.65 14.03 5.57
N VAL A 51 18.75 14.58 4.74
CA VAL A 51 17.32 14.21 4.71
C VAL A 51 16.81 14.09 3.28
N GLN A 52 16.35 12.90 2.90
CA GLN A 52 15.70 12.64 1.62
C GLN A 52 14.25 12.21 1.78
N SER A 53 13.41 12.63 0.84
CA SER A 53 11.97 12.42 0.89
C SER A 53 11.54 11.38 -0.14
N PHE A 54 10.81 10.36 0.33
CA PHE A 54 10.12 9.35 -0.49
C PHE A 54 8.64 9.29 -0.07
N PRO A 55 7.87 10.37 -0.30
CA PRO A 55 6.58 10.58 0.34
C PRO A 55 5.47 9.72 -0.26
N PHE A 56 4.63 9.11 0.56
CA PHE A 56 3.37 8.48 0.15
C PHE A 56 2.29 8.57 1.24
N ASP A 57 1.04 8.49 0.80
CA ASP A 57 -0.13 8.79 1.62
C ASP A 57 -0.30 7.82 2.79
N ASP A 58 -0.74 8.37 3.92
CA ASP A 58 -0.97 7.59 5.12
C ASP A 58 -2.01 6.49 4.88
N HIS A 59 -1.76 5.29 5.41
CA HIS A 59 -2.58 4.08 5.22
C HIS A 59 -2.71 3.57 3.78
N ASN A 60 -1.84 3.97 2.85
CA ASN A 60 -1.76 3.44 1.49
C ASN A 60 -0.38 2.80 1.24
N PRO A 61 -0.22 1.94 0.23
CA PRO A 61 1.10 1.53 -0.26
C PRO A 61 1.81 2.67 -1.01
N PRO A 62 3.15 2.62 -1.15
CA PRO A 62 3.88 3.52 -2.04
C PRO A 62 3.55 3.19 -3.51
N LYS A 63 3.84 4.10 -4.45
CA LYS A 63 3.89 3.72 -5.87
C LYS A 63 4.97 2.66 -6.08
N MET A 64 4.74 1.70 -6.98
CA MET A 64 5.72 0.62 -7.23
C MET A 64 7.10 1.17 -7.62
N GLU A 65 7.11 2.19 -8.49
CA GLU A 65 8.33 2.87 -8.97
C GLU A 65 9.08 3.63 -7.88
N LEU A 66 8.48 3.90 -6.71
CA LEU A 66 9.15 4.58 -5.59
C LEU A 66 10.03 3.62 -4.78
N ILE A 67 9.74 2.32 -4.82
CA ILE A 67 10.37 1.34 -3.92
C ILE A 67 11.85 1.14 -4.25
N ARG A 68 12.18 0.86 -5.52
CA ARG A 68 13.56 0.61 -5.95
C ARG A 68 14.49 1.82 -5.70
N PRO A 69 14.15 3.06 -6.12
CA PRO A 69 14.99 4.22 -5.84
C PRO A 69 15.22 4.47 -4.35
N PHE A 70 14.22 4.21 -3.50
CA PHE A 70 14.39 4.27 -2.05
C PHE A 70 15.42 3.24 -1.59
N CYS A 71 15.25 1.97 -2.01
CA CYS A 71 16.15 0.89 -1.60
C CYS A 71 17.59 1.13 -2.05
N GLU A 72 17.78 1.59 -3.28
CA GLU A 72 19.10 1.92 -3.85
C GLU A 72 19.75 3.09 -3.09
N ASN A 73 19.01 4.16 -2.77
CA ASN A 73 19.52 5.30 -2.03
C ASN A 73 19.92 4.92 -0.58
N VAL A 74 19.09 4.09 0.08
CA VAL A 74 19.42 3.52 1.40
C VAL A 74 20.67 2.65 1.32
N HIS A 75 20.75 1.77 0.32
CA HIS A 75 21.89 0.88 0.14
C HIS A 75 23.18 1.66 -0.10
N GLU A 76 23.14 2.67 -0.98
CA GLU A 76 24.28 3.53 -1.28
C GLU A 76 24.80 4.24 -0.02
N TRP A 77 23.90 4.80 0.80
CA TRP A 77 24.30 5.43 2.06
C TRP A 77 24.96 4.44 3.02
N LEU A 78 24.33 3.29 3.26
CA LEU A 78 24.83 2.30 4.21
C LEU A 78 26.15 1.67 3.75
N SER A 79 26.37 1.57 2.44
CA SER A 79 27.62 1.02 1.88
C SER A 79 28.80 2.00 1.91
N LYS A 80 28.58 3.29 2.17
CA LYS A 80 29.66 4.30 2.24
C LYS A 80 30.55 4.18 3.47
N HIS A 81 30.02 3.67 4.59
CA HIS A 81 30.80 3.52 5.83
C HIS A 81 30.13 2.48 6.75
N PRO A 82 30.88 1.61 7.44
CA PRO A 82 30.30 0.58 8.32
C PRO A 82 29.51 1.16 9.51
N GLU A 83 29.80 2.39 9.94
CA GLU A 83 29.06 3.08 11.01
C GLU A 83 27.79 3.79 10.51
N ASN A 84 27.56 3.84 9.19
CA ASN A 84 26.41 4.56 8.64
C ASN A 84 25.08 3.90 9.03
N VAL A 85 24.11 4.73 9.40
CA VAL A 85 22.76 4.35 9.81
C VAL A 85 21.73 5.08 8.95
N ALA A 86 20.72 4.33 8.48
CA ALA A 86 19.57 4.87 7.78
C ALA A 86 18.38 5.01 8.74
N VAL A 87 17.88 6.24 8.90
CA VAL A 87 16.77 6.55 9.82
C VAL A 87 15.49 6.78 9.02
N VAL A 88 14.68 5.74 8.88
CA VAL A 88 13.42 5.81 8.13
C VAL A 88 12.26 6.19 9.05
N HIS A 89 11.43 7.15 8.64
CA HIS A 89 10.26 7.55 9.43
C HIS A 89 9.03 7.88 8.58
N CYS A 90 7.88 7.81 9.23
CA CYS A 90 6.62 8.38 8.75
C CYS A 90 5.96 9.09 9.93
N LYS A 91 4.61 9.18 9.94
CA LYS A 91 3.88 9.69 11.09
C LYS A 91 4.11 8.86 12.37
N ALA A 92 3.72 7.58 12.38
CA ALA A 92 3.84 6.71 13.57
C ALA A 92 5.06 5.78 13.57
N GLY A 93 5.79 5.71 12.44
CA GLY A 93 6.88 4.75 12.27
C GLY A 93 6.38 3.30 12.26
N LYS A 94 5.25 3.03 11.59
CA LYS A 94 4.57 1.73 11.61
C LYS A 94 4.33 1.17 10.19
N GLY A 95 3.17 1.42 9.57
CA GLY A 95 2.82 0.82 8.27
C GLY A 95 3.72 1.28 7.12
N ARG A 96 3.77 2.59 6.83
CA ARG A 96 4.61 3.16 5.75
C ARG A 96 6.08 2.83 5.93
N THR A 97 6.61 3.08 7.13
CA THR A 97 8.01 2.77 7.49
C THR A 97 8.31 1.29 7.35
N GLY A 98 7.45 0.41 7.87
CA GLY A 98 7.62 -1.03 7.71
C GLY A 98 7.59 -1.49 6.27
N THR A 99 6.71 -0.91 5.45
CA THR A 99 6.63 -1.25 4.01
C THR A 99 7.98 -1.02 3.33
N MET A 100 8.56 0.17 3.49
CA MET A 100 9.83 0.50 2.85
C MET A 100 11.02 -0.25 3.47
N ILE A 101 11.04 -0.46 4.79
CA ILE A 101 12.10 -1.24 5.46
C ILE A 101 12.05 -2.71 5.03
N CYS A 102 10.87 -3.34 4.98
CA CYS A 102 10.75 -4.72 4.51
C CYS A 102 11.21 -4.85 3.05
N CYS A 103 10.86 -3.89 2.18
CA CYS A 103 11.37 -3.87 0.81
C CYS A 103 12.90 -3.73 0.76
N TYR A 104 13.50 -2.89 1.61
CA TYR A 104 14.95 -2.76 1.68
C TYR A 104 15.63 -4.05 2.17
N LEU A 105 15.08 -4.70 3.20
CA LEU A 105 15.64 -5.97 3.71
C LEU A 105 15.61 -7.09 2.66
N LEU A 106 14.60 -7.10 1.80
CA LEU A 106 14.55 -7.97 0.62
C LEU A 106 15.61 -7.54 -0.42
N HIS A 107 15.68 -6.24 -0.72
CA HIS A 107 16.62 -5.68 -1.70
C HIS A 107 18.08 -5.99 -1.35
N SER A 108 18.44 -5.85 -0.07
CA SER A 108 19.79 -6.10 0.43
C SER A 108 20.11 -7.59 0.61
N GLY A 109 19.16 -8.49 0.33
CA GLY A 109 19.32 -9.93 0.50
C GLY A 109 19.40 -10.42 1.95
N VAL A 110 19.02 -9.58 2.93
CA VAL A 110 18.99 -9.96 4.35
C VAL A 110 17.88 -10.99 4.60
N PHE A 111 16.74 -10.82 3.92
CA PHE A 111 15.66 -11.80 3.88
C PHE A 111 15.36 -12.19 2.43
N ARG A 112 14.92 -13.43 2.22
CA ARG A 112 14.58 -13.93 0.89
C ARG A 112 13.09 -13.84 0.61
N THR A 113 12.26 -13.84 1.65
CA THR A 113 10.81 -13.81 1.53
C THR A 113 10.21 -12.62 2.28
N ALA A 114 9.10 -12.08 1.79
CA ALA A 114 8.46 -10.97 2.49
C ALA A 114 7.88 -11.38 3.85
N ASP A 115 7.54 -12.67 4.07
CA ASP A 115 7.11 -13.15 5.39
C ASP A 115 8.20 -13.00 6.45
N GLU A 116 9.44 -13.37 6.11
CA GLU A 116 10.60 -13.19 7.00
C GLU A 116 10.80 -11.71 7.32
N ALA A 117 10.80 -10.85 6.29
CA ALA A 117 10.98 -9.42 6.46
C ALA A 117 9.85 -8.77 7.28
N LEU A 118 8.60 -9.16 7.04
CA LEU A 118 7.42 -8.69 7.77
C LEU A 118 7.42 -9.16 9.22
N GLY A 119 7.72 -10.44 9.45
CA GLY A 119 7.82 -11.05 10.77
C GLY A 119 8.90 -10.39 11.61
N HIS A 120 10.09 -10.21 11.05
CA HIS A 120 11.20 -9.52 11.69
C HIS A 120 10.83 -8.08 12.05
N TYR A 121 10.31 -7.30 11.09
CA TYR A 121 9.91 -5.92 11.36
C TYR A 121 8.82 -5.82 12.45
N GLY A 122 7.81 -6.70 12.39
CA GLY A 122 6.75 -6.76 13.38
C GLY A 122 7.27 -7.00 14.80
N GLN A 123 8.16 -7.98 14.95
CA GLN A 123 8.77 -8.31 16.24
C GLN A 123 9.70 -7.21 16.75
N ALA A 124 10.55 -6.65 15.89
CA ALA A 124 11.51 -5.62 16.28
C ALA A 124 10.84 -4.28 16.60
N ARG A 125 9.75 -3.93 15.90
CA ARG A 125 9.13 -2.60 16.02
C ARG A 125 8.00 -2.54 17.04
N THR A 126 7.29 -3.64 17.31
CA THR A 126 6.02 -3.62 18.07
C THR A 126 5.95 -4.73 19.11
N GLN A 127 5.32 -4.45 20.25
CA GLN A 127 5.12 -5.45 21.31
C GLN A 127 4.09 -6.53 20.92
N ASP A 128 3.09 -6.17 20.11
CA ASP A 128 2.01 -7.06 19.67
C ASP A 128 2.30 -7.76 18.34
N ARG A 129 3.53 -7.63 17.82
CA ARG A 129 3.98 -8.11 16.50
C ARG A 129 3.19 -7.54 15.30
N LYS A 130 2.34 -6.53 15.51
CA LYS A 130 1.54 -5.91 14.44
C LYS A 130 2.31 -4.76 13.81
N GLY A 131 3.30 -5.06 12.99
CA GLY A 131 4.03 -4.07 12.18
C GLY A 131 3.20 -3.53 11.01
N VAL A 132 3.43 -4.07 9.81
CA VAL A 132 2.63 -3.79 8.61
C VAL A 132 1.40 -4.69 8.63
N THR A 133 0.21 -4.09 8.70
CA THR A 133 -1.06 -4.81 8.88
C THR A 133 -2.12 -4.46 7.83
N ILE A 134 -1.84 -3.51 6.96
CA ILE A 134 -2.75 -3.14 5.87
C ILE A 134 -2.45 -4.08 4.70
N PRO A 135 -3.41 -4.89 4.23
CA PRO A 135 -3.18 -5.86 3.17
C PRO A 135 -2.56 -5.27 1.91
N SER A 136 -3.00 -4.08 1.49
CA SER A 136 -2.41 -3.39 0.34
C SER A 136 -0.93 -3.04 0.54
N GLN A 137 -0.48 -2.73 1.76
CA GLN A 137 0.94 -2.51 2.04
C GLN A 137 1.72 -3.84 1.98
N VAL A 138 1.16 -4.90 2.54
CA VAL A 138 1.75 -6.26 2.46
C VAL A 138 1.89 -6.71 1.02
N ARG A 139 0.84 -6.52 0.20
CA ARG A 139 0.82 -6.86 -1.23
C ARG A 139 1.96 -6.20 -2.00
N TYR A 140 2.28 -4.93 -1.70
CA TYR A 140 3.36 -4.22 -2.40
C TYR A 140 4.76 -4.73 -2.00
N ILE A 141 4.93 -5.22 -0.78
CA ILE A 141 6.17 -5.90 -0.38
C ILE A 141 6.32 -7.22 -1.16
N ARG A 142 5.21 -7.96 -1.34
CA ARG A 142 5.18 -9.20 -2.16
C ARG A 142 5.43 -8.95 -3.64
N TYR A 143 4.88 -7.86 -4.17
CA TYR A 143 5.19 -7.39 -5.52
C TYR A 143 6.68 -7.13 -5.67
N TYR A 144 7.30 -6.45 -4.70
CA TYR A 144 8.73 -6.19 -4.76
C TYR A 144 9.60 -7.45 -4.59
N GLU A 145 9.23 -8.36 -3.68
CA GLU A 145 9.82 -9.70 -3.57
C GLU A 145 9.81 -10.41 -4.93
N THR A 146 8.67 -10.37 -5.63
CA THR A 146 8.51 -10.99 -6.95
C THR A 146 9.44 -10.36 -7.98
N LEU A 147 9.54 -9.03 -8.04
CA LEU A 147 10.46 -8.36 -8.97
C LEU A 147 11.92 -8.77 -8.72
N LEU A 148 12.33 -8.89 -7.45
CA LEU A 148 13.69 -9.29 -7.09
C LEU A 148 13.97 -10.77 -7.42
N ARG A 149 13.07 -11.67 -6.99
CA ARG A 149 13.23 -13.13 -7.12
C ARG A 149 13.29 -13.54 -8.59
N GLU A 150 12.41 -12.97 -9.39
CA GLU A 150 12.25 -13.29 -10.82
C GLU A 150 13.13 -12.41 -11.72
N ARG A 151 13.88 -11.48 -11.12
CA ARG A 151 14.74 -10.51 -11.83
C ARG A 151 13.99 -9.73 -12.92
N LEU A 152 12.77 -9.32 -12.61
CA LEU A 152 11.90 -8.60 -13.53
C LEU A 152 12.16 -7.09 -13.44
N GLU A 153 12.19 -6.45 -14.60
CA GLU A 153 12.11 -5.00 -14.70
C GLU A 153 10.64 -4.57 -14.67
N TYR A 154 10.31 -3.65 -13.76
CA TYR A 154 8.97 -3.11 -13.67
C TYR A 154 8.70 -2.16 -14.82
N ALA A 155 7.62 -2.40 -15.56
CA ALA A 155 7.08 -1.47 -16.54
C ALA A 155 5.55 -1.35 -16.34
N PRO A 156 4.95 -0.16 -16.47
CA PRO A 156 3.51 -0.05 -16.35
C PRO A 156 2.78 -0.79 -17.48
N VAL A 157 1.87 -1.70 -17.13
CA VAL A 157 1.05 -2.44 -18.10
C VAL A 157 -0.34 -1.84 -18.19
N SER A 158 -0.85 -1.64 -19.40
CA SER A 158 -2.21 -1.13 -19.61
C SER A 158 -3.22 -2.27 -19.59
N VAL A 159 -4.27 -2.14 -18.78
CA VAL A 159 -5.39 -3.08 -18.71
C VAL A 159 -6.72 -2.33 -18.61
N TYR A 160 -7.82 -3.03 -18.83
CA TYR A 160 -9.18 -2.54 -18.59
C TYR A 160 -9.88 -3.47 -17.60
N ILE A 161 -10.77 -2.93 -16.77
CA ILE A 161 -11.62 -3.76 -15.92
C ILE A 161 -12.92 -4.01 -16.68
N LYS A 162 -13.15 -5.26 -17.07
CA LYS A 162 -14.39 -5.71 -17.73
C LYS A 162 -15.50 -5.99 -16.72
N GLU A 163 -15.15 -6.58 -15.58
CA GLU A 163 -16.11 -7.04 -14.59
C GLU A 163 -15.53 -6.90 -13.17
N VAL A 164 -16.41 -6.58 -12.23
CA VAL A 164 -16.17 -6.66 -10.79
C VAL A 164 -17.20 -7.60 -10.20
N ALA A 165 -16.76 -8.66 -9.53
CA ALA A 165 -17.64 -9.62 -8.87
C ALA A 165 -17.36 -9.66 -7.36
N LEU A 166 -18.43 -9.65 -6.56
CA LEU A 166 -18.39 -9.85 -5.11
C LEU A 166 -19.03 -11.20 -4.79
N ARG A 167 -18.27 -12.11 -4.19
CA ARG A 167 -18.69 -13.50 -3.96
C ARG A 167 -18.28 -13.97 -2.55
N PRO A 168 -19.20 -14.46 -1.70
CA PRO A 168 -20.65 -14.36 -1.82
C PRO A 168 -21.16 -12.91 -1.84
N ALA A 169 -22.43 -12.69 -2.21
CA ALA A 169 -22.99 -11.35 -2.17
C ALA A 169 -23.01 -10.79 -0.72
N PRO A 170 -22.67 -9.50 -0.51
CA PRO A 170 -22.72 -8.90 0.83
C PRO A 170 -24.12 -8.92 1.45
N SER A 171 -24.21 -9.21 2.75
CA SER A 171 -25.48 -9.29 3.49
C SER A 171 -25.71 -8.04 4.35
N PHE A 172 -26.73 -7.24 4.02
CA PHE A 172 -27.02 -6.01 4.76
C PHE A 172 -28.17 -6.20 5.77
N ALA A 173 -28.00 -5.62 6.96
CA ALA A 173 -29.03 -5.62 7.99
C ALA A 173 -30.32 -4.93 7.47
N GLY A 174 -31.42 -5.67 7.40
CA GLY A 174 -32.69 -5.21 6.84
C GLY A 174 -33.01 -5.73 5.43
N GLY A 175 -32.18 -6.61 4.86
CA GLY A 175 -32.51 -7.41 3.67
C GLY A 175 -32.15 -6.77 2.33
N GLN A 176 -32.23 -5.45 2.19
CA GLN A 176 -31.82 -4.74 0.98
C GLN A 176 -30.68 -3.77 1.33
N GLY A 177 -29.58 -3.86 0.60
CA GLY A 177 -28.50 -2.89 0.69
C GLY A 177 -27.99 -2.53 -0.70
N CYS A 178 -27.10 -1.55 -0.76
CA CYS A 178 -26.55 -1.10 -2.01
C CYS A 178 -25.05 -0.88 -1.92
N VAL A 179 -24.39 -1.09 -3.06
CA VAL A 179 -22.95 -0.95 -3.21
C VAL A 179 -22.68 0.00 -4.37
N CYS A 180 -21.71 0.88 -4.20
CA CYS A 180 -21.10 1.63 -5.28
C CYS A 180 -19.60 1.67 -5.06
N PHE A 181 -18.82 1.90 -6.12
CA PHE A 181 -17.38 1.96 -6.02
C PHE A 181 -16.79 3.10 -6.85
N SER A 182 -15.51 3.38 -6.60
CA SER A 182 -14.71 4.26 -7.44
C SER A 182 -13.37 3.63 -7.73
N ILE A 183 -12.87 3.88 -8.94
CA ILE A 183 -11.53 3.48 -9.38
C ILE A 183 -10.68 4.74 -9.44
N SER A 184 -9.51 4.68 -8.82
CA SER A 184 -8.51 5.75 -8.85
C SER A 184 -7.16 5.18 -9.24
N GLN A 185 -6.32 5.98 -9.88
CA GLN A 185 -4.98 5.60 -10.29
C GLN A 185 -3.95 6.53 -9.65
N GLN A 186 -2.84 5.96 -9.18
CA GLN A 186 -1.77 6.72 -8.57
C GLN A 186 -0.74 7.17 -9.61
N THR A 187 -0.55 8.48 -9.66
CA THR A 187 0.43 9.16 -10.51
C THR A 187 1.58 9.66 -9.65
N LEU A 188 2.79 9.59 -10.20
CA LEU A 188 3.99 10.17 -9.60
C LEU A 188 4.40 11.35 -10.47
N HIS A 189 4.44 12.53 -9.85
CA HIS A 189 4.99 13.71 -10.48
C HIS A 189 6.35 13.97 -9.86
N ARG A 190 7.36 14.06 -10.73
CA ARG A 190 8.73 14.37 -10.34
C ARG A 190 9.05 15.80 -10.75
N GLN A 191 9.44 16.62 -9.78
CA GLN A 191 9.92 17.98 -10.02
C GLN A 191 11.28 18.13 -9.32
N GLY A 192 12.36 18.01 -10.10
CA GLY A 192 13.72 17.88 -9.56
C GLY A 192 13.85 16.64 -8.65
N ASP A 193 14.35 16.84 -7.44
CA ASP A 193 14.50 15.79 -6.41
C ASP A 193 13.21 15.51 -5.62
N GLN A 194 12.16 16.31 -5.85
CA GLN A 194 10.88 16.12 -5.16
C GLN A 194 10.00 15.12 -5.92
N HIS A 195 9.53 14.13 -5.19
CA HIS A 195 8.52 13.20 -5.62
C HIS A 195 7.19 13.61 -4.99
N THR A 196 6.14 13.77 -5.80
CA THR A 196 4.78 13.98 -5.29
C THR A 196 3.88 12.90 -5.87
N GLN A 197 2.97 12.40 -5.04
CA GLN A 197 2.02 11.38 -5.44
C GLN A 197 0.61 11.94 -5.42
N LYS A 198 -0.14 11.67 -6.49
CA LYS A 198 -1.54 12.05 -6.61
C LYS A 198 -2.37 10.85 -7.03
N CYS A 199 -3.37 10.52 -6.23
CA CYS A 199 -4.35 9.51 -6.56
C CYS A 199 -5.52 10.17 -7.29
N ALA A 200 -5.57 10.04 -8.62
CA ALA A 200 -6.60 10.62 -9.47
C ALA A 200 -7.79 9.66 -9.56
N LYS A 201 -8.99 10.14 -9.21
CA LYS A 201 -10.23 9.37 -9.37
C LYS A 201 -10.64 9.39 -10.84
N LEU A 202 -10.63 8.21 -11.46
CA LEU A 202 -10.92 8.06 -12.89
C LEU A 202 -12.37 7.66 -13.13
N TYR A 203 -12.97 6.92 -12.20
CA TYR A 203 -14.33 6.42 -12.34
C TYR A 203 -15.08 6.40 -11.02
N LYS A 204 -16.40 6.61 -11.11
CA LYS A 204 -17.35 6.45 -10.02
C LYS A 204 -18.57 5.72 -10.59
N SER A 205 -18.89 4.58 -9.99
CA SER A 205 -20.00 3.77 -10.44
C SER A 205 -21.36 4.37 -10.06
N GLY A 206 -22.41 3.85 -10.71
CA GLY A 206 -23.77 3.92 -10.20
C GLY A 206 -23.93 3.16 -8.87
N VAL A 207 -25.16 3.15 -8.34
CA VAL A 207 -25.52 2.39 -7.15
C VAL A 207 -26.14 1.07 -7.60
N TYR A 208 -25.59 -0.04 -7.11
CA TYR A 208 -26.07 -1.39 -7.40
C TYR A 208 -26.77 -1.95 -6.17
N GLU A 209 -28.00 -2.44 -6.33
CA GLU A 209 -28.72 -3.10 -5.25
C GLU A 209 -28.23 -4.53 -5.07
N VAL A 210 -28.11 -4.95 -3.81
CA VAL A 210 -27.77 -6.32 -3.43
C VAL A 210 -29.03 -6.97 -2.89
N ARG A 211 -29.56 -7.94 -3.65
CA ARG A 211 -30.77 -8.69 -3.29
C ARG A 211 -30.47 -9.65 -2.14
N LYS A 212 -31.40 -9.74 -1.18
CA LYS A 212 -31.33 -10.73 -0.09
C LYS A 212 -31.20 -12.14 -0.67
N GLY A 213 -30.20 -12.90 -0.21
CA GLY A 213 -29.99 -14.29 -0.63
C GLY A 213 -29.37 -14.47 -2.02
N ALA A 214 -28.93 -13.38 -2.67
CA ALA A 214 -28.15 -13.51 -3.90
C ALA A 214 -26.82 -14.24 -3.62
N ALA A 215 -26.42 -15.15 -4.51
CA ALA A 215 -25.15 -15.87 -4.39
C ALA A 215 -23.95 -14.96 -4.68
N SER A 216 -24.08 -14.01 -5.61
CA SER A 216 -23.04 -13.05 -5.96
C SER A 216 -23.62 -11.73 -6.46
N LEU A 217 -22.80 -10.67 -6.43
CA LEU A 217 -23.05 -9.42 -7.14
C LEU A 217 -22.01 -9.28 -8.24
N VAL A 218 -22.44 -9.28 -9.50
CA VAL A 218 -21.57 -9.12 -10.67
C VAL A 218 -21.89 -7.81 -11.37
N ILE A 219 -20.86 -7.00 -11.59
CA ILE A 219 -20.97 -5.66 -12.18
C ILE A 219 -20.09 -5.62 -13.43
N GLY A 220 -20.73 -5.64 -14.60
CA GLY A 220 -20.07 -5.35 -15.87
C GLY A 220 -19.72 -3.87 -15.99
N LEU A 221 -18.53 -3.58 -16.49
CA LEU A 221 -18.07 -2.23 -16.81
C LEU A 221 -17.98 -2.09 -18.33
N ASP A 222 -18.95 -1.40 -18.91
CA ASP A 222 -18.93 -1.02 -20.32
C ASP A 222 -18.12 0.29 -20.50
N LEU A 223 -16.86 0.26 -20.05
CA LEU A 223 -15.94 1.38 -20.14
C LEU A 223 -14.60 0.94 -20.70
N CYS A 224 -14.13 1.63 -21.73
CA CYS A 224 -12.74 1.59 -22.18
C CYS A 224 -11.82 2.42 -21.26
N LEU A 225 -11.95 2.25 -19.93
CA LEU A 225 -11.09 2.93 -18.98
C LEU A 225 -9.73 2.24 -18.93
N VAL A 226 -8.74 2.82 -19.61
CA VAL A 226 -7.35 2.37 -19.53
C VAL A 226 -6.82 2.61 -18.12
N LEU A 227 -6.36 1.55 -17.47
CA LEU A 227 -5.68 1.60 -16.19
C LEU A 227 -4.22 1.21 -16.37
N ASN A 228 -3.34 1.89 -15.65
CA ASN A 228 -1.91 1.74 -15.78
C ASN A 228 -1.20 1.88 -14.43
N GLY A 229 -0.43 0.86 -14.05
CA GLY A 229 0.33 0.81 -12.82
C GLY A 229 -0.53 0.61 -11.57
N ASP A 230 -0.36 1.48 -10.57
CA ASP A 230 -0.97 1.35 -9.25
C ASP A 230 -2.42 1.86 -9.22
N VAL A 231 -3.36 0.95 -9.00
CA VAL A 231 -4.81 1.21 -9.03
C VAL A 231 -5.41 0.97 -7.65
N LYS A 232 -6.28 1.89 -7.23
CA LYS A 232 -7.09 1.81 -6.03
C LYS A 232 -8.56 1.61 -6.40
N VAL A 233 -9.21 0.65 -5.75
CA VAL A 233 -10.66 0.48 -5.81
C VAL A 233 -11.25 0.67 -4.41
N GLU A 234 -12.24 1.55 -4.29
CA GLU A 234 -12.92 1.82 -3.02
C GLU A 234 -14.39 1.51 -3.13
N PHE A 235 -14.90 0.67 -2.23
CA PHE A 235 -16.31 0.28 -2.16
C PHE A 235 -17.01 1.00 -1.03
N TYR A 236 -18.27 1.35 -1.29
CA TYR A 236 -19.10 2.08 -0.36
C TYR A 236 -20.53 1.58 -0.37
N THR A 237 -21.17 1.70 0.79
CA THR A 237 -22.60 1.47 0.96
C THR A 237 -23.29 2.79 1.28
N LYS A 238 -24.57 2.91 0.95
CA LYS A 238 -25.40 4.00 1.48
C LYS A 238 -26.25 3.46 2.62
N SER A 239 -26.21 4.15 3.77
CA SER A 239 -27.15 3.87 4.85
C SER A 239 -28.55 4.38 4.51
N LYS A 240 -29.56 3.96 5.29
CA LYS A 240 -30.95 4.44 5.16
C LYS A 240 -31.11 5.97 5.29
N ILE A 241 -30.13 6.65 5.89
CA ILE A 241 -30.11 8.11 6.10
C ILE A 241 -29.28 8.81 4.99
N GLY A 242 -28.94 8.09 3.90
CA GLY A 242 -28.23 8.64 2.74
C GLY A 242 -26.72 8.85 2.95
N ARG A 243 -26.17 8.54 4.13
CA ARG A 243 -24.72 8.66 4.40
C ARG A 243 -23.97 7.56 3.66
N LYS A 244 -23.00 7.97 2.83
CA LYS A 244 -22.06 7.07 2.16
C LYS A 244 -20.99 6.61 3.16
N GLU A 245 -20.90 5.30 3.37
CA GLU A 245 -19.88 4.68 4.22
C GLU A 245 -18.94 3.82 3.38
N ARG A 246 -17.62 3.97 3.57
CA ARG A 246 -16.64 3.07 2.98
C ARG A 246 -16.61 1.74 3.73
N VAL A 247 -16.82 0.65 2.99
CA VAL A 247 -16.82 -0.72 3.52
C VAL A 247 -15.42 -1.33 3.43
N PHE A 248 -14.87 -1.43 2.22
CA PHE A 248 -13.48 -1.80 1.99
C PHE A 248 -12.85 -0.99 0.87
N GLN A 249 -11.54 -1.14 0.75
CA GLN A 249 -10.78 -0.73 -0.40
C GLN A 249 -9.65 -1.73 -0.63
N PHE A 250 -9.01 -1.65 -1.77
CA PHE A 250 -7.76 -2.35 -2.02
C PHE A 250 -6.94 -1.62 -3.08
N TRP A 251 -5.65 -1.90 -3.08
CA TRP A 251 -4.72 -1.52 -4.13
C TRP A 251 -4.19 -2.73 -4.86
N PHE A 252 -4.06 -2.65 -6.17
CA PHE A 252 -3.34 -3.62 -6.99
C PHE A 252 -2.46 -2.88 -7.99
N ASN A 253 -1.53 -3.59 -8.63
CA ASN A 253 -0.73 -3.03 -9.70
C ASN A 253 -0.91 -3.88 -10.97
N THR A 254 -1.20 -3.22 -12.09
CA THR A 254 -1.57 -3.85 -13.35
C THR A 254 -0.47 -4.77 -13.92
N PHE A 255 0.81 -4.47 -13.64
CA PHE A 255 1.93 -5.32 -14.06
C PHE A 255 1.78 -6.74 -13.51
N PHE A 256 1.44 -6.88 -12.23
CA PHE A 256 1.33 -8.19 -11.57
C PHE A 256 0.01 -8.90 -11.86
N VAL A 257 -0.94 -8.22 -12.52
CA VAL A 257 -2.15 -8.85 -13.06
C VAL A 257 -1.86 -9.49 -14.41
N ALA A 258 -1.11 -8.80 -15.26
CA ALA A 258 -0.81 -9.23 -16.63
C ALA A 258 0.42 -10.15 -16.72
N ASN A 259 1.50 -9.81 -16.00
CA ASN A 259 2.75 -10.55 -15.98
C ASN A 259 2.79 -11.44 -14.74
N ARG A 260 2.50 -12.72 -14.95
CA ARG A 260 2.45 -13.75 -13.91
C ARG A 260 3.78 -14.52 -13.89
N PRO A 261 4.68 -14.28 -12.94
CA PRO A 261 5.67 -15.29 -12.60
C PRO A 261 5.00 -16.39 -11.79
N ASP A 262 5.27 -17.64 -12.15
CA ASP A 262 4.63 -18.83 -11.59
C ASP A 262 4.70 -18.85 -10.04
N GLY A 263 3.55 -19.11 -9.40
CA GLY A 263 3.50 -19.48 -7.97
C GLY A 263 3.23 -18.38 -6.93
N ALA A 264 2.82 -17.16 -7.30
CA ALA A 264 2.31 -16.21 -6.32
C ALA A 264 0.81 -16.44 -6.02
N ASN A 265 0.47 -16.65 -4.73
CA ASN A 265 -0.87 -16.99 -4.21
C ASN A 265 -2.04 -16.23 -4.88
N GLY A 266 -3.05 -16.97 -5.38
CA GLY A 266 -4.45 -16.50 -5.46
C GLY A 266 -5.15 -16.39 -6.83
N PHE A 267 -4.56 -16.79 -7.97
CA PHE A 267 -5.08 -16.34 -9.29
C PHE A 267 -5.15 -17.43 -10.37
N ILE A 268 -6.36 -17.87 -10.75
CA ILE A 268 -6.69 -18.75 -11.90
C ILE A 268 -8.01 -18.18 -12.48
N GLU A 269 -8.27 -17.95 -13.76
CA GLU A 269 -7.96 -18.66 -15.02
C GLU A 269 -7.31 -17.72 -16.07
N GLN A 270 -6.62 -18.30 -17.06
CA GLN A 270 -6.37 -17.67 -18.36
C GLN A 270 -7.42 -18.24 -19.31
N ASN A 271 -8.29 -17.40 -19.86
CA ASN A 271 -9.19 -17.80 -20.95
C ASN A 271 -8.82 -16.99 -22.19
N GLY A 272 -8.51 -17.69 -23.29
CA GLY A 272 -8.17 -17.11 -24.60
C GLY A 272 -6.68 -16.92 -24.90
N SER A 273 -6.37 -16.64 -26.16
CA SER A 273 -5.04 -16.26 -26.66
C SER A 273 -5.11 -14.93 -27.42
N GLY A 274 -4.05 -14.11 -27.36
CA GLY A 274 -3.97 -12.83 -28.08
C GLY A 274 -4.83 -11.70 -27.46
N PRO A 275 -5.47 -10.82 -28.25
CA PRO A 275 -6.17 -9.62 -27.76
C PRO A 275 -7.41 -9.89 -26.88
N ASP A 276 -7.88 -11.15 -26.83
CA ASP A 276 -9.01 -11.58 -25.98
C ASP A 276 -8.56 -12.08 -24.58
N GLN A 277 -7.28 -11.94 -24.24
CA GLN A 277 -6.73 -12.42 -22.98
C GLN A 277 -7.41 -11.74 -21.78
N THR A 278 -8.17 -12.52 -21.01
CA THR A 278 -8.81 -12.05 -19.78
C THR A 278 -7.99 -12.48 -18.57
N TYR A 279 -7.71 -11.54 -17.67
CA TYR A 279 -7.05 -11.81 -16.40
C TYR A 279 -8.06 -11.70 -15.24
N VAL A 280 -7.95 -12.60 -14.27
CA VAL A 280 -8.79 -12.58 -13.06
C VAL A 280 -7.90 -12.27 -11.84
N LEU A 281 -8.23 -11.19 -11.14
CA LEU A 281 -7.66 -10.86 -9.83
C LEU A 281 -8.71 -11.16 -8.74
N THR A 282 -8.50 -12.21 -7.96
CA THR A 282 -9.34 -12.59 -6.82
C THR A 282 -8.68 -12.12 -5.53
N LEU A 283 -9.37 -11.34 -4.70
CA LEU A 283 -8.85 -10.88 -3.40
C LEU A 283 -9.77 -11.36 -2.29
N ARG A 284 -9.26 -12.26 -1.45
CA ARG A 284 -10.03 -12.75 -0.31
C ARG A 284 -10.29 -11.64 0.71
N LYS A 285 -11.25 -11.86 1.61
CA LYS A 285 -11.61 -10.92 2.67
C LYS A 285 -10.41 -10.45 3.49
N ASP A 286 -9.48 -11.34 3.83
CA ASP A 286 -8.25 -11.03 4.57
C ASP A 286 -7.28 -10.13 3.80
N GLU A 287 -7.45 -10.03 2.48
CA GLU A 287 -6.65 -9.23 1.55
C GLU A 287 -7.26 -7.85 1.24
N LEU A 288 -8.43 -7.55 1.79
CA LEU A 288 -9.12 -6.26 1.63
C LEU A 288 -8.78 -5.31 2.80
N ASP A 289 -8.45 -4.06 2.47
CA ASP A 289 -8.23 -3.05 3.49
C ASP A 289 -9.56 -2.70 4.19
N ILE A 290 -9.48 -2.35 5.48
CA ILE A 290 -10.58 -1.85 6.30
C ILE A 290 -11.63 -2.91 6.67
N VAL A 291 -12.01 -3.82 5.77
CA VAL A 291 -13.05 -4.83 6.05
C VAL A 291 -12.71 -5.68 7.28
N ASN A 292 -11.47 -6.18 7.38
CA ASN A 292 -11.05 -6.97 8.55
C ASN A 292 -11.01 -6.18 9.87
N LYS A 293 -11.02 -4.85 9.81
CA LYS A 293 -11.10 -3.99 11.00
C LYS A 293 -12.55 -3.71 11.39
N LYS A 294 -13.44 -3.52 10.41
CA LYS A 294 -14.83 -3.11 10.62
C LYS A 294 -15.82 -4.28 10.73
N ASP A 295 -15.55 -5.41 10.09
CA ASP A 295 -16.47 -6.54 9.96
C ASP A 295 -15.88 -7.86 10.51
N LYS A 296 -15.31 -7.79 11.72
CA LYS A 296 -14.69 -8.96 12.38
C LYS A 296 -15.66 -10.10 12.69
N GLN A 297 -16.96 -9.79 12.81
CA GLN A 297 -18.01 -10.75 13.12
C GLN A 297 -18.68 -11.32 11.87
N ASN A 298 -18.15 -11.00 10.68
CA ASN A 298 -18.68 -11.47 9.39
C ASN A 298 -20.17 -11.16 9.21
N LYS A 299 -20.61 -9.97 9.65
CA LYS A 299 -22.02 -9.57 9.59
C LYS A 299 -22.41 -9.15 8.19
N VAL A 300 -21.52 -8.45 7.49
CA VAL A 300 -21.78 -7.95 6.14
C VAL A 300 -21.10 -8.82 5.09
N PHE A 301 -19.86 -9.19 5.32
CA PHE A 301 -19.09 -10.03 4.41
C PHE A 301 -18.83 -11.37 5.08
N SER A 302 -19.16 -12.47 4.43
CA SER A 302 -18.89 -13.81 4.96
C SER A 302 -17.38 -14.06 5.07
N ALA A 303 -16.96 -15.10 5.80
CA ALA A 303 -15.53 -15.40 5.99
C ALA A 303 -14.83 -15.78 4.67
N ASP A 304 -15.57 -16.39 3.75
CA ASP A 304 -15.16 -16.82 2.40
C ASP A 304 -15.37 -15.74 1.33
N PHE A 305 -15.67 -14.50 1.72
CA PHE A 305 -15.85 -13.39 0.79
C PHE A 305 -14.57 -13.11 -0.03
N GLN A 306 -14.76 -12.83 -1.32
CA GLN A 306 -13.74 -12.44 -2.29
C GLN A 306 -14.29 -11.48 -3.37
#